data_AF-A0A1T5NG86-F1
#
_entry.id   AF-A0A1T5NG86-F1
#
_cell.length_a   1.000
_cell.length_b   1.000
_cell.length_c   1.000
_cell.angle_alpha   90.00
_cell.angle_beta   90.00
_cell.angle_gamma   90.00
#
_symmetry.space_group_name_H-M   'P 1'
#
loop_
_entity.id
_entity.type
_entity.pdbx_description
1 polymer ?
#
loop_
_entity_poly.entity_id
_entity_poly.type
_entity_poly.pdbx_seq_one_letter_code
_entity_poly.pdbx_strand_id
1 'polypeptide(L)'
;MQVLNRQERNVSFIWFLLFFIITVALFVLAVFFNYQVPARENASLRKELTSFREEQAFQSEFLQKLDKVKHNLDSINLPNQNANYMDQVIAASLADMRNSIPKNAVTHYGLYDNIVQNCLSLQQTKQQLRELQNAQQNIAGLKEQVADLNAKLESKSRDLDNCRQMMLLNSRAH
;
A
#
# COMPACT_ATOMS: atom_id res chain seq x y z
N MET A 1 24.19 55.68 76.49
CA MET A 1 22.96 54.86 76.51
C MET A 1 23.28 53.48 75.94
N GLN A 2 23.43 52.47 76.78
CA GLN A 2 23.54 51.08 76.31
C GLN A 2 22.17 50.66 75.79
N VAL A 3 22.12 50.24 74.52
CA VAL A 3 20.89 49.75 73.89
C VAL A 3 20.45 48.47 74.58
N LEU A 4 19.50 48.63 75.49
CA LEU A 4 18.68 47.59 76.07
C LEU A 4 17.84 47.01 74.91
N ASN A 5 18.20 45.80 74.48
CA ASN A 5 17.49 44.90 73.55
C ASN A 5 18.33 44.40 72.34
N ARG A 6 19.58 43.98 72.59
CA ARG A 6 20.49 43.44 71.56
C ARG A 6 20.14 42.02 71.11
N GLN A 7 19.50 41.23 71.99
CA GLN A 7 19.10 39.84 71.70
C GLN A 7 17.88 39.79 70.79
N GLU A 8 16.80 40.54 71.06
CA GLU A 8 15.62 40.50 70.19
C GLU A 8 15.91 41.05 68.80
N ARG A 9 16.78 42.06 68.70
CA ARG A 9 17.21 42.57 67.39
C ARG A 9 17.92 41.51 66.54
N ASN A 10 18.76 40.68 67.16
CA ASN A 10 19.45 39.60 66.44
C ASN A 10 18.48 38.48 66.05
N VAL A 11 17.52 38.15 66.91
CA VAL A 11 16.48 37.14 66.59
C VAL A 11 15.59 37.63 65.45
N SER A 12 15.10 38.87 65.49
CA SER A 12 14.33 39.46 64.40
C SER A 12 15.13 39.54 63.09
N PHE A 13 16.43 39.84 63.17
CA PHE A 13 17.30 39.85 62.00
C PHE A 13 17.50 38.45 61.40
N ILE A 14 17.66 37.40 62.23
CA ILE A 14 17.77 36.01 61.75
C ILE A 14 16.46 35.57 61.09
N TRP A 15 15.31 35.89 61.70
CA TRP A 15 14.00 35.61 61.08
C TRP A 15 13.83 36.36 59.76
N PHE A 16 14.20 37.64 59.69
CA PHE A 16 14.18 38.41 58.45
C PHE A 16 15.09 37.78 57.38
N LEU A 17 16.32 37.41 57.74
CA LEU A 17 17.27 36.78 56.82
C LEU A 17 16.74 35.44 56.31
N LEU A 18 16.12 34.64 57.18
CA LEU A 18 15.51 33.36 56.82
C LEU A 18 14.35 33.55 55.84
N PHE A 19 13.42 34.47 56.13
CA PHE A 19 12.32 34.80 55.21
C PHE A 19 12.82 35.37 53.89
N PHE A 20 13.88 36.18 53.92
CA PHE A 20 14.52 36.71 52.71
C PHE A 20 15.10 35.59 51.84
N ILE A 21 15.82 34.64 52.43
CA ILE A 21 16.39 33.50 51.69
C ILE A 21 15.27 32.63 51.10
N ILE A 22 14.22 32.34 51.86
CA ILE A 22 13.09 31.52 51.40
C ILE A 22 12.36 32.20 50.24
N THR A 23 12.09 33.50 50.34
CA THR A 23 11.40 34.25 49.28
C THR A 23 12.24 34.35 48.02
N VAL A 24 13.56 34.61 48.13
CA VAL A 24 14.48 34.59 46.99
C VAL A 24 14.54 33.20 46.35
N ALA A 25 14.63 32.13 47.14
CA ALA A 25 14.66 30.76 46.63
C ALA A 25 13.36 30.40 45.88
N LEU A 26 12.20 30.78 46.42
CA LEU A 26 10.91 30.61 45.74
C LEU A 26 10.86 31.38 44.43
N PHE A 27 11.38 32.61 44.41
CA PHE A 27 11.41 33.43 43.20
C PHE A 27 12.31 32.81 42.12
N VAL A 28 13.49 32.34 42.50
CA VAL A 28 14.42 31.65 41.59
C VAL A 28 13.81 30.35 41.06
N LEU A 29 13.16 29.55 41.91
CA LEU A 29 12.46 28.33 41.49
C LEU A 29 11.31 28.65 40.53
N ALA A 30 10.50 29.67 40.82
CA ALA A 30 9.40 30.09 39.95
C ALA A 30 9.92 30.52 38.56
N VAL A 31 10.99 31.32 38.51
CA VAL A 31 11.63 31.72 37.25
C VAL A 31 12.23 30.50 36.54
N PHE A 32 12.93 29.62 37.26
CA PHE A 32 13.53 28.41 36.69
C PHE A 32 12.48 27.49 36.05
N PHE A 33 11.37 27.21 36.74
CA PHE A 33 10.27 26.42 36.17
C PHE A 33 9.59 27.14 35.00
N ASN A 34 9.44 28.47 35.08
CA ASN A 34 8.85 29.25 34.00
C ASN A 34 9.68 29.20 32.70
N TYR A 35 11.00 29.07 32.76
CA TYR A 35 11.86 28.95 31.57
C TYR A 35 12.12 27.50 31.13
N GLN A 36 12.29 26.56 32.06
CA GLN A 36 12.64 25.18 31.75
C GLN A 36 11.46 24.40 31.15
N VAL A 37 10.23 24.66 31.58
CA VAL A 37 9.02 23.98 31.08
C VAL A 37 8.77 24.32 29.60
N PRO A 38 8.75 25.61 29.17
CA PRO A 38 8.62 25.95 27.76
C PRO A 38 9.75 25.40 26.89
N ALA A 39 10.97 25.28 27.40
CA ALA A 39 12.08 24.71 26.64
C ALA A 39 11.88 23.20 26.37
N ARG A 40 11.40 22.44 27.36
CA ARG A 40 11.09 21.01 27.19
C ARG A 40 9.87 20.79 26.31
N GLU A 41 8.82 21.58 26.50
CA GLU A 41 7.62 21.52 25.64
C GLU A 41 7.97 21.85 24.19
N ASN A 42 8.73 22.92 23.95
CA ASN A 42 9.22 23.25 22.61
C ASN A 42 10.09 22.14 22.01
N ALA A 43 10.95 21.49 22.81
CA ALA A 43 11.75 20.37 22.33
C ALA A 43 10.88 19.16 21.95
N SER A 44 9.86 18.85 22.75
CA SER A 44 8.89 17.78 22.46
C SER A 44 8.07 18.09 21.20
N LEU A 45 7.53 19.31 21.10
CA LEU A 45 6.77 19.78 19.93
C LEU A 45 7.61 19.77 18.67
N ARG A 46 8.88 20.18 18.73
CA ARG A 46 9.80 20.11 17.59
C ARG A 46 10.04 18.67 17.16
N LYS A 47 10.21 17.74 18.11
CA LYS A 47 10.40 16.31 17.82
C LYS A 47 9.16 15.72 17.15
N GLU A 48 7.97 16.02 17.66
CA GLU A 48 6.70 15.58 17.09
C GLU A 48 6.47 16.18 15.68
N LEU A 49 6.81 17.46 15.50
CA LEU A 49 6.74 18.11 14.20
C LEU A 49 7.71 17.48 13.18
N THR A 50 8.92 17.09 13.61
CA THR A 50 9.86 16.39 12.72
C THR A 50 9.35 15.02 12.31
N SER A 51 8.84 14.20 13.25
CA SER A 51 8.26 12.90 12.91
C SER A 51 7.05 13.04 11.99
N PHE A 52 6.19 14.04 12.24
CA PHE A 52 5.04 14.31 11.39
C PHE A 52 5.46 14.69 9.96
N ARG A 53 6.50 15.53 9.81
CA ARG A 53 7.04 15.91 8.49
C ARG A 53 7.65 14.73 7.76
N GLU A 54 8.37 13.86 8.46
CA GLU A 54 8.93 12.63 7.88
C GLU A 54 7.81 11.69 7.40
N GLU A 55 6.77 11.51 8.21
CA GLU A 55 5.60 10.70 7.84
C GLU A 55 4.86 11.30 6.64
N GLN A 56 4.69 12.62 6.60
CA GLN A 56 4.05 13.32 5.48
C GLN A 56 4.86 13.19 4.18
N ALA A 57 6.19 13.29 4.26
CA ALA A 57 7.07 13.10 3.11
C ALA A 57 6.97 11.66 2.58
N PHE A 58 7.02 10.67 3.47
CA PHE A 58 6.82 9.26 3.13
C PHE A 58 5.45 9.02 2.49
N GLN A 59 4.37 9.59 3.04
CA GLN A 59 3.02 9.50 2.50
C GLN A 59 2.95 10.03 1.07
N SER A 60 3.56 11.18 0.80
CA SER A 60 3.58 11.76 -0.55
C SER A 60 4.32 10.87 -1.53
N GLU A 61 5.49 10.35 -1.16
CA GLU A 61 6.25 9.42 -2.00
C GLU A 61 5.49 8.11 -2.24
N PHE A 62 4.87 7.56 -1.20
CA PHE A 62 4.06 6.35 -1.30
C PHE A 62 2.89 6.54 -2.27
N LEU A 63 2.17 7.67 -2.18
CA LEU A 63 1.08 7.99 -3.10
C LEU A 63 1.55 8.10 -4.55
N GLN A 64 2.69 8.76 -4.80
CA GLN A 64 3.24 8.84 -6.16
C GLN A 64 3.60 7.46 -6.73
N LYS A 65 4.16 6.56 -5.91
CA LYS A 65 4.44 5.18 -6.34
C LYS A 65 3.13 4.42 -6.60
N LEU A 66 2.13 4.60 -5.74
CA LEU A 66 0.82 3.98 -5.90
C LEU A 66 0.13 4.43 -7.19
N ASP A 67 0.16 5.72 -7.53
CA ASP A 67 -0.42 6.24 -8.76
C ASP A 67 0.25 5.66 -10.01
N LYS A 68 1.58 5.49 -9.98
CA LYS A 68 2.32 4.82 -11.07
C LYS A 68 1.88 3.35 -11.21
N VAL A 69 1.79 2.63 -10.10
CA VAL A 69 1.32 1.24 -10.10
C VAL A 69 -0.11 1.14 -10.65
N LYS A 70 -1.01 2.03 -10.20
CA LYS A 70 -2.38 2.10 -10.70
C LYS A 70 -2.42 2.37 -12.21
N HIS A 71 -1.66 3.34 -12.70
CA HIS A 71 -1.57 3.65 -14.12
C HIS A 71 -1.09 2.45 -14.96
N ASN A 72 -0.09 1.73 -14.47
CA ASN A 72 0.42 0.51 -15.11
C ASN A 72 -0.64 -0.61 -15.08
N LEU A 73 -1.35 -0.78 -13.97
CA LEU A 73 -2.45 -1.75 -13.84
C LEU A 73 -3.62 -1.42 -14.76
N ASP A 74 -3.91 -0.14 -15.00
CA ASP A 74 -4.95 0.28 -15.93
C ASP A 74 -4.53 0.05 -17.39
N SER A 75 -3.23 0.25 -17.68
CA SER A 75 -2.67 0.15 -19.03
C SER A 75 -2.41 -1.29 -19.49
N ILE A 76 -2.21 -2.25 -18.57
CA ILE A 76 -1.73 -3.60 -18.88
C ILE A 76 -2.56 -4.39 -19.91
N ASN A 77 -3.85 -4.07 -20.06
CA ASN A 77 -4.75 -4.75 -21.00
C ASN A 77 -4.92 -3.98 -22.32
N LEU A 78 -4.19 -2.88 -22.53
CA LEU A 78 -4.23 -2.13 -23.78
C LEU A 78 -3.59 -2.93 -24.93
N PRO A 79 -4.15 -2.86 -26.15
CA PRO A 79 -3.53 -3.44 -27.32
C PRO A 79 -2.14 -2.82 -27.56
N ASN A 80 -1.19 -3.62 -28.03
CA ASN A 80 0.25 -3.29 -28.23
C ASN A 80 1.12 -3.18 -26.96
N GLN A 81 0.63 -3.59 -25.78
CA GLN A 81 1.49 -3.71 -24.60
C GLN A 81 1.89 -5.17 -24.33
N ASN A 82 3.15 -5.38 -23.94
CA ASN A 82 3.61 -6.69 -23.47
C ASN A 82 3.13 -6.88 -22.02
N ALA A 83 1.99 -7.56 -21.86
CA ALA A 83 1.36 -7.79 -20.56
C ALA A 83 2.31 -8.47 -19.57
N ASN A 84 3.14 -9.42 -20.01
CA ASN A 84 4.09 -10.13 -19.14
C ASN A 84 5.19 -9.21 -18.62
N TYR A 85 5.71 -8.31 -19.47
CA TYR A 85 6.69 -7.32 -19.05
C TYR A 85 6.08 -6.31 -18.07
N MET A 86 4.87 -5.82 -18.35
CA MET A 86 4.14 -4.93 -17.44
C MET A 86 3.85 -5.58 -16.09
N ASP A 87 3.48 -6.86 -16.07
CA ASP A 87 3.30 -7.62 -14.83
C ASP A 87 4.58 -7.65 -13.97
N GLN A 88 5.74 -7.85 -14.60
CA GLN A 88 7.03 -7.82 -13.89
C GLN A 88 7.34 -6.44 -13.32
N VAL A 89 7.09 -5.38 -14.09
CA VAL A 89 7.31 -3.99 -13.66
C VAL A 89 6.41 -3.62 -12.48
N ILE A 90 5.13 -4.05 -12.52
CA ILE A 90 4.17 -3.82 -11.43
C ILE A 90 4.60 -4.59 -10.18
N ALA A 91 4.95 -5.87 -10.32
CA ALA A 91 5.39 -6.70 -9.19
C ALA A 91 6.65 -6.15 -8.53
N ALA A 92 7.64 -5.70 -9.31
CA ALA A 92 8.85 -5.04 -8.81
C ALA A 92 8.51 -3.73 -8.08
N SER A 93 7.66 -2.88 -8.67
CA SER A 93 7.25 -1.61 -8.04
C SER A 93 6.50 -1.85 -6.72
N LEU A 94 5.64 -2.86 -6.65
CA LEU A 94 4.93 -3.23 -5.43
C LEU A 94 5.86 -3.80 -4.34
N ALA A 95 6.84 -4.62 -4.73
CA ALA A 95 7.87 -5.12 -3.81
C ALA A 95 8.71 -3.96 -3.25
N ASP A 96 9.14 -3.03 -4.10
CA ASP A 96 9.88 -1.84 -3.69
C ASP A 96 9.04 -0.94 -2.76
N MET A 97 7.76 -0.74 -3.08
CA MET A 97 6.83 -0.02 -2.21
C MET A 97 6.76 -0.67 -0.83
N ARG A 98 6.57 -1.99 -0.76
CA ARG A 98 6.52 -2.74 0.50
C ARG A 98 7.79 -2.60 1.32
N ASN A 99 8.95 -2.75 0.67
CA ASN A 99 10.26 -2.65 1.29
C ASN A 99 10.56 -1.23 1.78
N SER A 100 10.00 -0.22 1.11
CA SER A 100 10.17 1.19 1.49
C SER A 100 9.36 1.60 2.72
N ILE A 101 8.39 0.79 3.19
CA ILE A 101 7.57 1.12 4.37
C ILE A 101 8.44 0.99 5.64
N PRO A 102 8.73 2.10 6.35
CA PRO A 102 9.47 2.02 7.60
C PRO A 102 8.60 1.37 8.70
N LYS A 103 9.00 0.17 9.15
CA LYS A 103 8.26 -0.61 10.18
C LYS A 103 8.08 0.13 11.52
N ASN A 104 9.00 1.03 11.85
CA ASN A 104 9.05 1.71 13.15
C ASN A 104 8.73 3.21 13.09
N ALA A 105 8.61 3.79 11.89
CA ALA A 105 8.42 5.25 11.74
C ALA A 105 7.02 5.63 11.23
N VAL A 106 6.21 4.65 10.81
CA VAL A 106 4.87 4.92 10.26
C VAL A 106 3.80 4.47 11.23
N THR A 107 2.86 5.37 11.52
CA THR A 107 1.78 5.16 12.49
C THR A 107 0.86 4.00 12.07
N HIS A 108 0.70 3.79 10.77
CA HIS A 108 -0.24 2.83 10.20
C HIS A 108 0.40 1.86 9.19
N TYR A 109 1.48 1.17 9.57
CA TYR A 109 2.14 0.16 8.71
C TYR A 109 1.13 -0.80 8.03
N GLY A 110 0.17 -1.32 8.80
CA GLY A 110 -0.84 -2.25 8.29
C GLY A 110 -1.71 -1.68 7.17
N LEU A 111 -1.96 -0.37 7.14
CA LEU A 111 -2.70 0.27 6.05
C LEU A 111 -1.91 0.20 4.74
N TYR A 112 -0.63 0.59 4.77
CA TYR A 112 0.24 0.58 3.59
C TYR A 112 0.47 -0.83 3.07
N ASP A 113 0.73 -1.80 3.96
CA ASP A 113 0.89 -3.20 3.56
C ASP A 113 -0.40 -3.75 2.94
N ASN A 114 -1.58 -3.46 3.52
CA ASN A 114 -2.86 -3.86 2.92
C ASN A 114 -3.11 -3.24 1.54
N ILE A 115 -2.74 -1.97 1.33
CA ILE A 115 -2.86 -1.33 0.01
C ILE A 115 -1.98 -2.05 -1.02
N VAL A 116 -0.72 -2.35 -0.66
CA VAL A 116 0.19 -3.10 -1.52
C VAL A 116 -0.35 -4.50 -1.83
N GLN A 117 -0.86 -5.21 -0.83
CA GLN A 117 -1.47 -6.53 -1.02
C GLN A 117 -2.70 -6.48 -1.94
N ASN A 118 -3.56 -5.47 -1.78
CA ASN A 118 -4.72 -5.30 -2.66
C ASN A 118 -4.32 -5.01 -4.11
N CYS A 119 -3.27 -4.22 -4.33
CA CYS A 119 -2.75 -4.00 -5.69
C CYS A 119 -2.16 -5.28 -6.28
N LEU A 120 -1.47 -6.09 -5.47
CA LEU A 120 -0.95 -7.38 -5.90
C LEU A 120 -2.07 -8.36 -6.25
N SER A 121 -3.12 -8.45 -5.44
CA SER A 121 -4.28 -9.30 -5.73
C SER A 121 -4.99 -8.84 -7.01
N LEU A 122 -5.13 -7.52 -7.20
CA LEU A 122 -5.73 -6.96 -8.42
C LEU A 122 -4.91 -7.31 -9.67
N GLN A 123 -3.58 -7.27 -9.58
CA GLN A 123 -2.68 -7.72 -10.65
C GLN A 123 -2.94 -9.19 -11.00
N GLN A 124 -2.94 -10.06 -9.99
CA GLN A 124 -3.16 -11.50 -10.17
C GLN A 124 -4.54 -11.80 -10.79
N THR A 125 -5.59 -11.12 -10.33
CA THR A 125 -6.93 -11.26 -10.91
C THR A 125 -6.96 -10.82 -12.37
N LYS A 126 -6.28 -9.72 -12.73
CA LYS A 126 -6.19 -9.30 -14.14
C LYS A 126 -5.44 -10.31 -15.01
N GLN A 127 -4.37 -10.91 -14.49
CA GLN A 127 -3.66 -11.99 -15.18
C GLN A 127 -4.58 -13.20 -15.42
N GLN A 128 -5.27 -13.67 -14.40
CA GLN A 128 -6.23 -14.78 -14.50
C GLN A 128 -7.35 -14.48 -15.51
N LEU A 129 -7.85 -13.24 -15.54
CA LEU A 129 -8.87 -12.82 -16.50
C LEU A 129 -8.38 -12.96 -17.95
N ARG A 130 -7.13 -12.57 -18.24
CA ARG A 130 -6.53 -12.74 -19.57
C ARG A 130 -6.40 -14.21 -19.95
N GLU A 131 -5.96 -15.05 -19.03
CA GLU A 131 -5.83 -16.50 -19.24
C GLU A 131 -7.19 -17.13 -19.54
N LEU A 132 -8.23 -16.76 -18.79
CA LEU A 132 -9.60 -17.21 -19.01
C LEU A 132 -10.15 -16.74 -20.36
N GLN A 133 -9.90 -15.49 -20.76
CA GLN A 133 -10.34 -14.96 -22.05
C GLN A 133 -9.68 -15.72 -23.22
N ASN A 134 -8.37 -16.02 -23.11
CA ASN A 134 -7.67 -16.83 -24.10
C ASN A 134 -8.23 -18.27 -24.16
N ALA A 135 -8.50 -18.87 -23.01
CA ALA A 135 -9.12 -20.20 -22.95
C ALA A 135 -10.52 -20.22 -23.59
N GLN A 136 -11.33 -19.18 -23.36
CA GLN A 136 -12.65 -19.04 -23.98
C GLN A 136 -12.56 -18.91 -25.50
N GLN A 137 -11.61 -18.13 -26.01
CA GLN A 137 -11.38 -18.00 -27.46
C GLN A 137 -10.95 -19.34 -28.08
N ASN A 138 -10.07 -20.08 -27.42
CA ASN A 138 -9.65 -21.42 -27.87
C ASN A 138 -10.82 -22.40 -27.88
N ILE A 139 -11.67 -22.41 -26.85
CA ILE A 139 -12.87 -23.26 -26.80
C ILE A 139 -13.84 -22.91 -27.94
N ALA A 140 -14.02 -21.63 -28.24
CA ALA A 140 -14.87 -21.20 -29.36
C ALA A 140 -14.34 -21.73 -30.70
N GLY A 141 -13.03 -21.60 -30.95
CA GLY A 141 -12.39 -22.13 -32.16
C GLY A 141 -12.46 -23.66 -32.26
N LEU A 142 -12.25 -24.37 -31.15
CA LEU A 142 -12.40 -25.84 -31.12
C LEU A 142 -13.84 -26.28 -31.39
N LYS A 143 -14.84 -25.57 -30.85
CA LYS A 143 -16.25 -25.84 -31.14
C LYS A 143 -16.58 -25.68 -32.63
N GLU A 144 -16.03 -24.64 -33.26
CA GLU A 144 -16.20 -24.42 -34.70
C GLU A 144 -15.55 -25.54 -35.53
N GLN A 145 -14.33 -25.97 -35.17
CA GLN A 145 -13.68 -27.10 -35.82
C GLN A 145 -14.45 -28.41 -35.66
N VAL A 146 -15.01 -28.67 -34.47
CA VAL A 146 -15.86 -29.85 -34.23
C VAL A 146 -17.12 -29.80 -35.08
N ALA A 147 -17.74 -28.63 -35.23
CA ALA A 147 -18.92 -28.46 -36.09
C ALA A 147 -18.58 -28.72 -37.57
N ASP A 148 -17.47 -28.16 -38.07
CA ASP A 148 -17.00 -28.38 -39.45
C ASP A 148 -16.64 -29.86 -39.72
N LEU A 149 -15.94 -30.51 -38.79
CA LEU A 149 -15.60 -31.93 -38.89
C LEU A 149 -16.85 -32.81 -38.89
N ASN A 150 -17.84 -32.52 -38.05
CA ASN A 150 -19.11 -33.24 -38.04
C ASN A 150 -19.87 -33.07 -39.37
N ALA A 151 -19.93 -31.85 -39.92
CA ALA A 151 -20.55 -31.60 -41.21
C ALA A 151 -19.85 -32.36 -42.36
N LYS A 152 -18.51 -32.39 -42.35
CA LYS A 152 -17.70 -33.16 -43.31
C LYS A 152 -17.94 -34.66 -43.18
N LEU A 153 -18.03 -35.18 -41.96
CA LEU A 153 -18.28 -36.59 -41.70
C LEU A 153 -19.68 -36.99 -42.18
N GLU A 154 -20.70 -36.16 -41.91
CA GLU A 154 -22.06 -36.39 -42.38
C GLU A 154 -22.17 -36.33 -43.91
N SER A 155 -21.44 -35.42 -44.57
CA SER A 155 -21.34 -35.40 -46.03
C SER A 155 -20.70 -36.68 -46.57
N LYS A 156 -19.57 -37.10 -45.98
CA LYS A 156 -18.87 -38.32 -46.40
C LYS A 156 -19.69 -39.58 -46.18
N SER A 157 -20.44 -39.66 -45.08
CA SER A 157 -21.36 -40.78 -44.84
C SER A 157 -22.45 -40.84 -45.91
N ARG A 158 -23.07 -39.69 -46.23
CA ARG A 158 -24.08 -39.60 -47.30
C ARG A 158 -23.53 -40.03 -48.66
N ASP A 159 -22.32 -39.58 -49.01
CA ASP A 159 -21.66 -39.98 -50.26
C ASP A 159 -21.43 -41.50 -50.32
N LEU A 160 -21.00 -42.09 -49.20
CA LEU A 160 -20.72 -43.53 -49.11
C LEU A 160 -22.02 -44.35 -49.25
N ASP A 161 -23.10 -43.92 -48.61
CA ASP A 161 -24.40 -44.56 -48.74
C ASP A 161 -24.97 -44.44 -50.17
N ASN A 162 -24.79 -43.28 -50.82
CA ASN A 162 -25.14 -43.11 -52.23
C ASN A 162 -24.34 -44.06 -53.14
N CYS A 163 -23.02 -44.19 -52.92
CA CYS A 163 -22.18 -45.14 -53.67
C CYS A 163 -22.61 -46.60 -53.44
N ARG A 164 -22.99 -46.97 -52.21
CA ARG A 164 -23.51 -48.31 -51.91
C ARG A 164 -24.83 -48.58 -52.64
N GLN A 165 -25.75 -47.62 -52.65
CA GLN A 165 -27.02 -47.76 -53.38
C GLN A 165 -26.79 -47.89 -54.89
N MET A 166 -25.89 -47.08 -55.46
CA MET A 166 -25.52 -47.17 -56.88
C MET A 166 -24.93 -48.54 -57.24
N MET A 167 -24.04 -49.09 -56.39
CA MET A 167 -23.48 -50.44 -56.62
C MET A 167 -24.54 -51.53 -56.56
N LEU A 168 -25.49 -51.45 -55.61
CA LEU A 168 -26.59 -52.41 -55.51
C LEU A 168 -27.56 -52.34 -56.70
N LEU A 169 -27.77 -51.16 -57.26
CA LEU A 169 -28.57 -50.97 -58.47
C LEU A 169 -27.87 -51.55 -59.70
N ASN A 170 -26.56 -51.30 -59.84
CA ASN A 170 -25.78 -51.86 -60.95
C ASN A 170 -25.63 -53.38 -60.87
N SER A 171 -25.52 -53.96 -59.67
CA SER A 171 -25.42 -55.42 -59.50
C SER A 171 -26.73 -56.17 -59.78
N ARG A 172 -27.85 -55.48 -59.94
CA ARG A 172 -29.16 -56.07 -60.29
C ARG A 172 -29.48 -55.95 -61.79
N ALA A 173 -28.65 -55.25 -62.55
CA ALA A 173 -28.85 -55.00 -63.98
C ALA A 173 -28.09 -56.00 -64.90
N HIS A 174 -27.36 -56.96 -64.30
CA HIS A 174 -26.74 -58.11 -64.95
C HIS A 174 -27.35 -59.41 -64.40
#